data_AF-A0A136MXA5-F1
#
_entry.id   AF-A0A136MXA5-F1
#
_cell.length_a   1.000
_cell.length_b   1.000
_cell.length_c   1.000
_cell.angle_alpha   90.00
_cell.angle_beta   90.00
_cell.angle_gamma   90.00
#
_symmetry.space_group_name_H-M   'P 1'
#
loop_
_entity.id
_entity.type
_entity.pdbx_description
1 polymer ?
#
loop_
_entity_poly.entity_id
_entity_poly.type
_entity_poly.pdbx_seq_one_letter_code
_entity_poly.pdbx_strand_id
1 'polypeptide(L)'
;MQLVSTYAIQSNHNSSSASIVLTKSTFDFDLITIPIKLRPSVQNVPAQFNNNLNMAAFTGYRKDFHKISYKSSPLNIYKRKISNFGIAAGVVSGLSGTFINETTTSFNQRLEYDGITWMYGLSMICGWNQLTFGLTTGRDVLLDHNRSIWVYNHQTWYGLTIGLHLN
;
A
#
# COMPACT_ATOMS: atom_id res chain seq x y z
N MET A 1 0.56 -10.93 23.05
CA MET A 1 0.55 -9.51 23.46
C MET A 1 -0.85 -8.97 23.18
N GLN A 2 -1.67 -8.75 24.21
CA GLN A 2 -3.07 -8.32 24.05
C GLN A 2 -3.12 -6.84 23.67
N LEU A 3 -3.63 -6.54 22.47
CA LEU A 3 -3.86 -5.18 21.99
C LEU A 3 -5.13 -4.62 22.64
N VAL A 4 -5.01 -3.51 23.37
CA VAL A 4 -6.13 -2.79 23.98
C VAL A 4 -6.94 -2.12 22.87
N SER A 5 -8.13 -2.63 22.59
CA SER A 5 -9.04 -2.09 21.58
C SER A 5 -9.96 -1.05 22.22
N THR A 6 -9.78 0.22 21.85
CA THR A 6 -10.68 1.31 22.30
C THR A 6 -11.72 1.56 21.21
N TYR A 7 -13.00 1.45 21.55
CA TYR A 7 -14.12 1.71 20.64
C TYR A 7 -14.73 3.09 20.95
N ALA A 8 -14.79 3.97 19.96
CA ALA A 8 -15.58 5.20 20.03
C ALA A 8 -16.92 4.98 19.29
N ILE A 9 -18.03 5.34 19.94
CA ILE A 9 -19.40 5.21 19.39
C ILE A 9 -19.90 6.61 19.04
N GLN A 10 -20.26 6.83 17.76
CA GLN A 10 -20.97 8.04 17.34
C GLN A 10 -22.34 7.66 16.76
N SER A 11 -23.41 8.15 17.38
CA SER A 11 -24.81 7.94 16.96
C SER A 11 -25.33 9.19 16.25
N ASN A 12 -25.81 9.04 15.01
CA ASN A 12 -26.53 10.10 14.30
C ASN A 12 -28.04 9.80 14.34
N HIS A 13 -28.78 10.58 15.13
CA HIS A 13 -30.24 10.51 15.19
C HIS A 13 -30.84 11.42 14.10
N ASN A 14 -31.12 10.86 12.93
CA ASN A 14 -32.07 11.44 11.97
C ASN A 14 -33.15 10.38 11.67
N SER A 15 -34.41 10.79 11.79
CA SER A 15 -35.60 9.98 12.09
C SER A 15 -36.12 9.00 11.01
N SER A 16 -35.24 8.30 10.28
CA SER A 16 -35.65 7.20 9.39
C SER A 16 -34.60 6.11 9.13
N SER A 17 -33.39 6.20 9.72
CA SER A 17 -32.40 5.11 9.69
C SER A 17 -31.35 5.32 10.78
N ALA A 18 -31.34 4.47 11.81
CA ALA A 18 -30.29 4.49 12.82
C ALA A 18 -28.98 3.93 12.22
N SER A 19 -27.91 4.73 12.26
CA SER A 19 -26.56 4.28 11.88
C SER A 19 -25.59 4.49 13.02
N ILE A 20 -24.86 3.43 13.38
CA ILE A 20 -23.80 3.46 14.38
C ILE A 20 -22.47 3.35 13.66
N VAL A 21 -21.53 4.25 13.98
CA VAL A 21 -20.13 4.14 13.54
C VAL A 21 -19.28 3.71 14.72
N LEU A 22 -18.59 2.58 14.56
CA LEU A 22 -17.59 2.09 15.51
C LEU A 22 -16.21 2.34 14.93
N THR A 23 -15.32 2.93 15.74
CA THR A 23 -13.92 3.14 15.34
C THR A 23 -13.00 2.22 16.12
N LYS A 24 -12.02 1.64 15.44
CA LYS A 24 -10.97 0.80 16.04
C LYS A 24 -9.61 1.27 15.52
N SER A 25 -8.61 1.34 16.41
CA SER A 25 -7.22 1.58 16.00
C SER A 25 -6.36 0.38 16.36
N THR A 26 -5.54 -0.06 15.41
CA THR A 26 -4.68 -1.24 15.53
C THR A 26 -3.33 -0.99 14.88
N PHE A 27 -2.33 -1.74 15.34
CA PHE A 27 -1.10 -1.92 14.59
C PHE A 27 -1.31 -3.08 13.62
N ASP A 28 -0.95 -2.88 12.34
CA ASP A 28 -1.23 -3.82 11.25
C ASP A 28 0.07 -4.29 10.58
N PHE A 29 0.04 -5.53 10.08
CA PHE A 29 1.13 -6.13 9.31
C PHE A 29 0.53 -6.88 8.13
N ASP A 30 0.85 -6.44 6.91
CA ASP A 30 0.25 -6.95 5.68
C ASP A 30 1.33 -7.22 4.62
N LEU A 31 1.06 -8.17 3.72
CA LEU A 31 1.81 -8.30 2.47
C LEU A 31 1.08 -7.51 1.38
N ILE A 32 1.82 -6.64 0.69
CA ILE A 32 1.31 -5.75 -0.33
C ILE A 32 2.07 -5.91 -1.64
N THR A 33 1.41 -5.55 -2.73
CA THR A 33 2.01 -5.48 -4.06
C THR A 33 2.01 -4.04 -4.57
N ILE A 34 3.03 -3.69 -5.35
CA ILE A 34 3.16 -2.36 -5.95
C ILE A 34 3.19 -2.53 -7.47
N PRO A 35 2.05 -2.84 -8.12
CA PRO A 35 2.00 -3.19 -9.55
C PRO A 35 2.51 -2.08 -10.47
N ILE A 36 2.55 -0.84 -9.97
CA ILE A 36 2.99 0.33 -10.71
C ILE A 36 3.98 1.11 -9.86
N LYS A 37 5.18 1.33 -10.39
CA LYS A 37 6.25 2.16 -9.81
C LYS A 37 6.73 3.19 -10.83
N LEU A 38 6.60 4.47 -10.49
CA LEU A 38 7.15 5.60 -11.22
C LEU A 38 8.50 6.01 -10.60
N ARG A 39 9.57 5.91 -11.39
CA ARG A 39 10.89 6.45 -11.06
C ARG A 39 11.04 7.80 -11.79
N PRO A 40 11.24 8.92 -11.07
CA PRO A 40 11.52 10.21 -11.69
C PRO A 40 12.77 10.16 -12.59
N SER A 41 12.91 11.17 -13.45
CA SER A 41 14.11 11.33 -14.25
C SER A 41 15.33 11.50 -13.36
N VAL A 42 16.40 10.75 -13.64
CA VAL A 42 17.67 10.84 -12.91
C VAL A 42 18.80 10.93 -13.94
N GLN A 43 19.67 11.93 -13.78
CA GLN A 43 20.73 12.25 -14.74
C GLN A 43 20.17 12.44 -16.16
N ASN A 44 20.61 11.61 -17.11
CA ASN A 44 20.17 11.62 -18.52
C ASN A 44 19.14 10.53 -18.83
N VAL A 45 18.62 9.85 -17.81
CA VAL A 45 17.58 8.82 -17.98
C VAL A 45 16.21 9.47 -17.74
N PRO A 46 15.27 9.39 -18.71
CA PRO A 46 13.93 9.93 -18.53
C PRO A 46 13.17 9.17 -17.44
N ALA A 47 12.09 9.76 -16.94
CA ALA A 47 11.23 9.10 -15.96
C ALA A 47 10.75 7.74 -16.49
N GLN A 48 10.82 6.71 -15.64
CA GLN A 48 10.47 5.35 -15.99
C GLN A 48 9.22 4.90 -15.26
N PHE A 49 8.31 4.31 -16.01
CA PHE A 49 7.19 3.56 -15.48
C PHE A 49 7.54 2.08 -15.48
N ASN A 50 7.44 1.44 -14.33
CA ASN A 50 7.81 0.05 -14.14
C ASN A 50 6.62 -0.74 -13.57
N ASN A 51 6.37 -1.90 -14.16
CA ASN A 51 5.34 -2.86 -13.77
C ASN A 51 5.90 -4.26 -13.47
N ASN A 52 7.18 -4.36 -13.13
CA ASN A 52 7.82 -5.61 -12.74
C ASN A 52 7.25 -6.11 -11.39
N LEU A 53 7.68 -7.30 -10.97
CA LEU A 53 7.34 -7.85 -9.66
C LEU A 53 7.82 -6.88 -8.55
N ASN A 54 6.88 -6.36 -7.78
CA ASN A 54 7.15 -5.52 -6.61
C ASN A 54 6.30 -6.03 -5.44
N MET A 55 6.94 -6.70 -4.49
CA MET A 55 6.30 -7.27 -3.30
C MET A 55 6.96 -6.71 -2.05
N ALA A 56 6.16 -6.28 -1.08
CA ALA A 56 6.67 -5.74 0.16
C ALA A 56 5.82 -6.17 1.36
N ALA A 57 6.47 -6.27 2.51
CA ALA A 57 5.80 -6.25 3.79
C ALA A 57 5.50 -4.79 4.17
N PHE A 58 4.29 -4.55 4.64
CA PHE A 58 3.83 -3.30 5.22
C PHE A 58 3.67 -3.49 6.73
N THR A 59 4.06 -2.47 7.49
CA THR A 59 3.72 -2.42 8.92
C THR A 59 3.46 -0.99 9.35
N GLY A 60 2.39 -0.77 10.13
CA GLY A 60 1.98 0.58 10.46
C GLY A 60 0.75 0.66 11.37
N TYR A 61 0.27 1.89 11.55
CA TYR A 61 -0.93 2.15 12.32
C TYR A 61 -2.13 2.26 11.40
N ARG A 62 -3.20 1.55 11.76
CA ARG A 62 -4.47 1.49 11.06
C ARG A 62 -5.60 2.01 11.93
N LYS A 63 -6.56 2.67 11.29
CA LYS A 63 -7.82 3.12 11.86
C LYS A 63 -8.97 2.63 11.00
N ASP A 64 -9.79 1.76 11.56
CA ASP A 64 -10.98 1.19 10.93
C ASP A 64 -12.24 1.91 11.41
N PHE A 65 -13.16 2.12 10.48
CA PHE A 65 -14.48 2.70 10.67
C PHE A 65 -15.52 1.68 10.19
N HIS A 66 -16.27 1.12 11.14
CA HIS A 66 -17.34 0.16 10.88
C HIS A 66 -18.68 0.88 10.95
N LYS A 67 -19.37 1.02 9.82
CA LYS A 67 -20.72 1.58 9.77
C LYS A 67 -21.74 0.45 9.76
N ILE A 68 -22.54 0.39 10.81
CA ILE A 68 -23.68 -0.53 10.92
C ILE A 68 -24.93 0.26 10.55
N SER A 69 -25.67 -0.22 9.54
CA SER A 69 -26.94 0.38 9.14
C SER A 69 -28.04 -0.69 9.04
N TYR A 70 -29.22 -0.34 9.53
CA TYR A 70 -30.42 -1.16 9.47
C TYR A 70 -31.35 -0.58 8.41
N LYS A 71 -31.67 -1.36 7.37
CA LYS A 71 -32.74 -1.00 6.43
C LYS A 71 -34.01 -1.77 6.81
N SER A 72 -35.10 -1.04 7.00
CA SER A 72 -36.43 -1.64 7.15
C SER A 72 -36.93 -2.10 5.79
N SER A 73 -37.23 -3.39 5.67
CA SER A 73 -38.03 -3.92 4.56
C SER A 73 -39.50 -3.54 4.78
N PRO A 74 -40.32 -3.35 3.73
CA PRO A 74 -41.78 -3.22 3.86
C PRO A 74 -42.45 -4.38 4.63
N LEU A 75 -41.75 -5.51 4.78
CA LEU A 75 -42.15 -6.69 5.56
C LEU A 75 -41.65 -6.68 7.02
N ASN A 76 -41.14 -5.55 7.54
CA ASN A 76 -40.54 -5.44 8.89
C ASN A 76 -39.34 -6.40 9.14
N ILE A 77 -38.65 -6.79 8.06
CA ILE A 77 -37.42 -7.59 8.12
C ILE A 77 -36.22 -6.65 8.16
N TYR A 78 -35.41 -6.72 9.22
CA TYR A 78 -34.21 -5.91 9.39
C TYR A 78 -33.01 -6.60 8.73
N LYS A 79 -32.53 -6.06 7.61
CA LYS A 79 -31.24 -6.51 7.02
C LYS A 79 -30.11 -5.63 7.55
N ARG A 80 -29.15 -6.26 8.25
CA ARG A 80 -27.92 -5.61 8.74
C ARG A 80 -26.93 -5.45 7.59
N LYS A 81 -26.58 -4.20 7.24
CA LYS A 81 -25.47 -3.91 6.34
C LYS A 81 -24.29 -3.39 7.17
N ILE A 82 -23.16 -4.09 7.11
CA ILE A 82 -21.89 -3.66 7.71
C ILE A 82 -20.99 -3.20 6.57
N SER A 83 -20.51 -1.96 6.64
CA SER A 83 -19.51 -1.42 5.72
C SER A 83 -18.24 -1.13 6.50
N ASN A 84 -17.10 -1.60 5.99
CA ASN A 84 -15.80 -1.41 6.62
C ASN A 84 -14.95 -0.48 5.75
N PHE A 85 -14.47 0.59 6.34
CA PHE A 85 -13.52 1.51 5.72
C PHE A 85 -12.32 1.66 6.64
N GLY A 86 -11.11 1.49 6.12
CA GLY A 86 -9.87 1.60 6.89
C GLY A 86 -8.92 2.61 6.27
N ILE A 87 -8.14 3.29 7.10
CA ILE A 87 -6.99 4.09 6.67
C ILE A 87 -5.79 3.64 7.50
N ALA A 88 -4.65 3.40 6.86
CA ALA A 88 -3.41 3.11 7.54
C ALA A 88 -2.22 3.86 6.93
N ALA A 89 -1.22 4.13 7.76
CA ALA A 89 0.05 4.69 7.35
C ALA A 89 1.18 3.93 8.05
N GLY A 90 2.25 3.65 7.31
CA GLY A 90 3.30 2.76 7.79
C GLY A 90 4.54 2.77 6.94
N VAL A 91 5.47 1.89 7.32
CA VAL A 91 6.69 1.63 6.57
C VAL A 91 6.51 0.39 5.71
N VAL A 92 7.27 0.32 4.61
CA VAL A 92 7.31 -0.84 3.73
C VAL A 92 8.74 -1.28 3.51
N SER A 93 8.94 -2.59 3.35
CA SER A 93 10.22 -3.20 2.99
C SER A 93 9.98 -4.46 2.17
N GLY A 94 10.73 -4.65 1.08
CA GLY A 94 10.42 -5.70 0.14
C GLY A 94 11.44 -5.89 -0.98
N LEU A 95 11.07 -6.70 -1.96
CA LEU A 95 11.88 -7.01 -3.13
C LEU A 95 11.19 -6.54 -4.40
N SER A 96 11.97 -5.96 -5.31
CA SER A 96 11.52 -5.43 -6.59
C SER A 96 12.42 -5.91 -7.71
N GLY A 97 11.84 -6.36 -8.82
CA GLY A 97 12.58 -6.59 -10.06
C GLY A 97 12.88 -5.26 -10.77
N THR A 98 14.07 -5.16 -11.37
CA THR A 98 14.42 -4.03 -12.23
C THR A 98 15.17 -4.51 -13.46
N PHE A 99 14.88 -3.93 -14.61
CA PHE A 99 15.67 -4.14 -15.81
C PHE A 99 16.94 -3.28 -15.74
N ILE A 100 18.09 -3.91 -15.93
CA ILE A 100 19.41 -3.27 -16.00
C ILE A 100 19.85 -3.25 -17.46
N ASN A 101 20.26 -2.09 -17.94
CA ASN A 101 20.72 -1.87 -19.30
C ASN A 101 21.81 -0.79 -19.36
N GLU A 102 22.32 -0.52 -20.57
CA GLU A 102 23.37 0.49 -20.78
C GLU A 102 22.95 1.87 -20.26
N THR A 103 21.73 2.31 -20.52
CA THR A 103 21.27 3.64 -20.09
C THR A 103 21.15 3.79 -18.57
N THR A 104 20.74 2.72 -17.87
CA THR A 104 20.56 2.70 -16.41
C THR A 104 21.86 2.45 -15.65
N THR A 105 22.97 2.22 -16.36
CA THR A 105 24.32 2.07 -15.80
C THR A 105 25.30 3.13 -16.31
N SER A 106 24.78 4.21 -16.91
CA SER A 106 25.58 5.27 -17.53
C SER A 106 26.60 4.73 -18.56
N PHE A 107 26.19 3.72 -19.33
CA PHE A 107 26.99 3.02 -20.35
C PHE A 107 28.23 2.27 -19.82
N ASN A 108 28.30 2.00 -18.51
CA ASN A 108 29.40 1.24 -17.90
C ASN A 108 29.22 -0.29 -18.04
N GLN A 109 28.01 -0.78 -18.31
CA GLN A 109 27.69 -2.20 -18.47
C GLN A 109 26.89 -2.39 -19.76
N ARG A 110 27.40 -3.23 -20.68
CA ARG A 110 26.73 -3.55 -21.96
C ARG A 110 25.80 -4.75 -21.91
N LEU A 111 25.93 -5.57 -20.86
CA LEU A 111 25.08 -6.73 -20.64
C LEU A 111 23.76 -6.27 -20.01
N GLU A 112 22.66 -6.54 -20.70
CA GLU A 112 21.31 -6.31 -20.20
C GLU A 112 20.78 -7.54 -19.46
N TYR A 113 20.15 -7.33 -18.31
CA TYR A 113 19.62 -8.40 -17.47
C TYR A 113 18.59 -7.87 -16.47
N ASP A 114 17.80 -8.78 -15.89
CA ASP A 114 16.89 -8.46 -14.78
C ASP A 114 17.61 -8.62 -13.43
N GLY A 115 17.68 -7.53 -12.68
CA GLY A 115 18.23 -7.48 -11.33
C GLY A 115 17.13 -7.50 -10.26
N ILE A 116 17.51 -7.90 -9.05
CA ILE A 116 16.67 -7.80 -7.86
C ILE A 116 17.16 -6.61 -7.02
N THR A 117 16.20 -5.80 -6.56
CA THR A 117 16.43 -4.67 -5.67
C THR A 117 15.74 -4.91 -4.35
N TRP A 118 16.38 -4.47 -3.27
CA TRP A 118 15.72 -4.29 -2.00
C TRP A 118 15.07 -2.90 -1.99
N MET A 119 13.78 -2.85 -1.73
CA MET A 119 13.03 -1.60 -1.63
C MET A 119 12.58 -1.36 -0.19
N TYR A 120 12.60 -0.10 0.23
CA TYR A 120 12.05 0.32 1.51
C TYR A 120 11.46 1.73 1.40
N GLY A 121 10.47 2.05 2.23
CA GLY A 121 9.77 3.32 2.11
C GLY A 121 8.63 3.52 3.09
N LEU A 122 7.76 4.46 2.74
CA LEU A 122 6.54 4.82 3.46
C LEU A 122 5.33 4.56 2.57
N SER A 123 4.24 4.11 3.18
CA SER A 123 2.99 3.84 2.49
C SER A 123 1.80 4.40 3.25
N MET A 124 0.85 4.95 2.51
CA MET A 124 -0.47 5.29 2.98
C MET A 124 -1.49 4.45 2.21
N ILE A 125 -2.29 3.67 2.93
CA ILE A 125 -3.26 2.75 2.38
C ILE A 125 -4.67 3.07 2.89
N CYS A 126 -5.66 2.93 2.02
CA CYS A 126 -7.07 2.95 2.35
C CYS A 126 -7.72 1.62 1.94
N GLY A 127 -8.50 1.05 2.86
CA GLY A 127 -9.21 -0.19 2.68
C GLY A 127 -10.71 0.06 2.51
N TRP A 128 -11.31 -0.57 1.50
CA TRP A 128 -12.75 -0.68 1.36
C TRP A 128 -13.14 -2.15 1.31
N ASN A 129 -13.82 -2.63 2.37
CA ASN A 129 -14.10 -4.05 2.58
C ASN A 129 -12.81 -4.91 2.57
N GLN A 130 -12.62 -5.75 1.55
CA GLN A 130 -11.47 -6.67 1.41
C GLN A 130 -10.37 -6.09 0.51
N LEU A 131 -10.64 -4.99 -0.21
CA LEU A 131 -9.69 -4.39 -1.14
C LEU A 131 -8.97 -3.22 -0.46
N THR A 132 -7.66 -3.16 -0.65
CA THR A 132 -6.81 -2.08 -0.15
C THR A 132 -6.06 -1.44 -1.30
N PHE A 133 -6.08 -0.12 -1.36
CA PHE A 133 -5.34 0.69 -2.32
C PHE A 133 -4.50 1.72 -1.58
N GLY A 134 -3.38 2.12 -2.15
CA GLY A 134 -2.55 3.11 -1.49
C GLY A 134 -1.53 3.77 -2.39
N LEU A 135 -0.88 4.77 -1.80
CA LEU A 135 0.27 5.45 -2.37
C LEU A 135 1.49 5.10 -1.52
N THR A 136 2.57 4.73 -2.19
CA THR A 136 3.83 4.39 -1.55
C THR A 136 4.94 5.19 -2.19
N THR A 137 5.89 5.62 -1.37
CA THR A 137 7.14 6.20 -1.85
C THR A 137 8.29 5.56 -1.11
N GLY A 138 9.40 5.34 -1.80
CA GLY A 138 10.52 4.62 -1.24
C GLY A 138 11.79 4.79 -2.05
N ARG A 139 12.79 3.99 -1.69
CA ARG A 139 14.07 3.91 -2.38
C ARG A 139 14.34 2.46 -2.74
N ASP A 140 15.06 2.26 -3.84
CA ASP A 140 15.52 0.95 -4.29
C ASP A 140 17.05 0.87 -4.11
N VAL A 141 17.54 -0.29 -3.69
CA VAL A 141 18.96 -0.63 -3.61
C VAL A 141 19.18 -1.90 -4.41
N LEU A 142 20.04 -1.85 -5.43
CA LEU A 142 20.35 -3.03 -6.23
C LEU A 142 21.14 -4.03 -5.37
N LEU A 143 20.72 -5.29 -5.38
CA LEU A 143 21.33 -6.38 -4.59
C LEU A 143 22.48 -7.09 -5.32
N ASP A 144 22.83 -6.60 -6.50
CA ASP A 144 23.85 -7.17 -7.37
C ASP A 144 25.15 -6.35 -7.34
N HIS A 145 26.23 -6.88 -7.93
CA HIS A 145 27.54 -6.26 -8.02
C HIS A 145 27.52 -4.89 -8.73
N ASN A 146 26.57 -4.67 -9.64
CA ASN A 146 26.42 -3.41 -10.39
C ASN A 146 25.74 -2.28 -9.59
N ARG A 147 25.50 -2.44 -8.28
CA ARG A 147 24.82 -1.43 -7.46
C ARG A 147 25.49 -0.06 -7.46
N SER A 148 26.82 0.00 -7.62
CA SER A 148 27.59 1.24 -7.61
C SER A 148 27.42 2.05 -8.90
N ILE A 149 27.12 1.38 -10.01
CA ILE A 149 26.98 2.01 -11.33
C ILE A 149 25.50 2.21 -11.72
N TRP A 150 24.56 1.63 -10.98
CA TRP A 150 23.14 1.76 -11.26
C TRP A 150 22.61 3.15 -10.88
N VAL A 151 22.08 3.90 -11.85
CA VAL A 151 21.69 5.31 -11.67
C VAL A 151 20.53 5.50 -10.68
N TYR A 152 19.68 4.49 -10.52
CA TYR A 152 18.53 4.53 -9.60
C TYR A 152 18.86 4.06 -8.19
N ASN A 153 20.12 3.72 -7.90
CA ASN A 153 20.51 3.28 -6.57
C ASN A 153 20.26 4.40 -5.54
N HIS A 154 19.51 4.10 -4.48
CA HIS A 154 19.02 5.05 -3.47
C HIS A 154 18.14 6.19 -3.99
N GLN A 155 17.68 6.14 -5.24
CA GLN A 155 16.78 7.15 -5.78
C GLN A 155 15.34 6.91 -5.34
N THR A 156 14.61 8.01 -5.16
CA THR A 156 13.21 7.97 -4.74
C THR A 156 12.32 7.48 -5.88
N TRP A 157 11.31 6.69 -5.56
CA TRP A 157 10.23 6.30 -6.46
C TRP A 157 8.87 6.52 -5.81
N TYR A 158 7.83 6.53 -6.65
CA TYR A 158 6.43 6.60 -6.24
C TYR A 158 5.69 5.39 -6.80
N GLY A 159 4.78 4.80 -6.05
CA GLY A 159 4.09 3.59 -6.47
C GLY A 159 2.65 3.54 -5.99
N LEU A 160 1.82 2.85 -6.75
CA LEU A 160 0.46 2.52 -6.37
C LEU A 160 0.48 1.14 -5.72
N THR A 161 -0.05 1.07 -4.50
CA THR A 161 -0.10 -0.16 -3.72
C THR A 161 -1.47 -0.81 -3.83
N ILE A 162 -1.50 -2.12 -4.00
CA ILE A 162 -2.71 -2.93 -3.96
C ILE A 162 -2.48 -4.09 -2.99
N GLY A 163 -3.46 -4.31 -2.12
CA GLY A 163 -3.49 -5.42 -1.17
C GLY A 163 -4.89 -5.99 -1.03
N LEU A 164 -4.95 -7.20 -0.50
CA LEU A 164 -6.19 -7.86 -0.11
C LEU A 164 -6.16 -8.11 1.38
N HIS A 165 -7.18 -7.64 2.09
CA HIS A 165 -7.39 -7.97 3.49
C HIS A 165 -8.27 -9.22 3.56
N LEU A 166 -7.71 -10.33 4.04
CA LEU A 166 -8.35 -11.65 4.03
C LEU A 166 -9.21 -11.95 5.27
N ASN A 167 -9.54 -10.93 6.08
CA ASN A 167 -10.23 -11.10 7.36
C ASN A 167 -11.69 -10.63 7.31
#